data_AF-A0A398AIM2-F1
#
_entry.id   AF-A0A398AIM2-F1
#
_cell.length_a   1.000
_cell.length_b   1.000
_cell.length_c   1.000
_cell.angle_alpha   90.00
_cell.angle_beta   90.00
_cell.angle_gamma   90.00
#
_symmetry.space_group_name_H-M   'P 1'
#
loop_
_entity.id
_entity.type
_entity.pdbx_description
1 polymer ?
#
loop_
_entity_poly.entity_id
_entity_poly.type
_entity_poly.pdbx_seq_one_letter_code
_entity_poly.pdbx_strand_id
1 'polypeptide(L)'
;MIGSFLTRALIMVFGYAYPSYECFKTVERNKPEIQQLQFWCQYWILVAALTVLERVGDALVLWLPLYSEAKLAFFVYLWFPKTKGTTYVYNVFFKPYVSKHENDIDRNLMEIKTRAGDMAMIYLQT
;
A
#
# COMPACT_ATOMS: atom_id res chain seq x y z
N MET A 1 11.96 -20.58 -14.74
CA MET A 1 12.34 -20.65 -13.30
C MET A 1 13.28 -19.52 -12.88
N ILE A 2 14.33 -19.19 -13.64
CA ILE A 2 15.24 -18.07 -13.31
C ILE A 2 14.55 -16.69 -13.46
N GLY A 3 13.76 -16.49 -14.53
CA GLY A 3 13.06 -15.20 -14.76
C GLY A 3 12.06 -14.82 -13.67
N SER A 4 11.34 -15.79 -13.10
CA SER A 4 10.41 -15.57 -11.98
C SER A 4 11.12 -15.24 -10.67
N PHE A 5 12.33 -15.75 -10.46
CA PHE A 5 13.11 -15.45 -9.26
C PHE A 5 13.73 -14.06 -9.37
N LEU A 6 14.25 -13.72 -10.55
CA LEU A 6 14.81 -12.40 -10.83
C LEU A 6 13.76 -11.30 -10.71
N THR A 7 12.57 -11.46 -11.30
CA THR A 7 11.49 -10.47 -11.20
C THR A 7 11.03 -10.27 -9.76
N ARG A 8 10.94 -11.35 -8.95
CA ARG A 8 10.63 -11.23 -7.51
C ARG A 8 11.72 -10.48 -6.74
N ALA A 9 12.98 -10.78 -7.01
CA ALA A 9 14.10 -10.05 -6.39
C ALA A 9 14.06 -8.56 -6.77
N LEU A 10 13.80 -8.24 -8.04
CA LEU A 10 13.67 -6.88 -8.51
C LEU A 10 12.47 -6.15 -7.88
N ILE A 11 11.31 -6.82 -7.71
CA ILE A 11 10.16 -6.23 -6.98
C ILE A 11 10.54 -5.94 -5.53
N MET A 12 11.20 -6.86 -4.84
CA MET A 12 11.62 -6.62 -3.45
C MET A 12 12.57 -5.43 -3.33
N VAL A 13 13.53 -5.30 -4.25
CA VAL A 13 14.50 -4.20 -4.22
C VAL A 13 13.88 -2.88 -4.69
N PHE A 14 13.28 -2.84 -5.87
CA PHE A 14 12.79 -1.60 -6.48
C PHE A 14 11.38 -1.20 -6.04
N GLY A 15 10.54 -2.15 -5.66
CA GLY A 15 9.18 -1.90 -5.18
C GLY A 15 9.08 -1.65 -3.68
N TYR A 16 10.00 -2.22 -2.88
CA TYR A 16 9.93 -2.11 -1.41
C TYR A 16 11.19 -1.48 -0.81
N ALA A 17 12.38 -2.03 -1.05
CA ALA A 17 13.60 -1.58 -0.36
C ALA A 17 14.02 -0.16 -0.72
N TYR A 18 14.10 0.15 -2.02
CA TYR A 18 14.47 1.48 -2.53
C TYR A 18 13.49 2.59 -2.08
N PRO A 19 12.17 2.49 -2.32
CA PRO A 19 11.23 3.50 -1.87
C PRO A 19 11.15 3.60 -0.34
N SER A 20 11.38 2.51 0.39
CA SER A 20 11.45 2.55 1.87
C SER A 20 12.63 3.36 2.36
N TYR A 21 13.81 3.17 1.76
CA TYR A 21 14.99 3.95 2.09
C TYR A 21 14.82 5.45 1.79
N GLU A 22 14.27 5.80 0.62
CA GLU A 22 13.99 7.19 0.27
C GLU A 22 12.90 7.80 1.15
N CYS A 23 11.88 7.03 1.54
CA CYS A 23 10.87 7.45 2.51
C CYS A 23 11.50 7.75 3.87
N PHE A 24 12.36 6.85 4.38
CA PHE A 24 13.09 7.03 5.64
C PHE A 24 13.95 8.31 5.61
N LYS A 25 14.71 8.50 4.54
CA LYS A 25 15.54 9.69 4.33
C LYS A 25 14.70 10.98 4.24
N THR A 26 13.49 10.90 3.68
CA THR A 26 12.56 12.03 3.62
C THR A 26 12.02 12.37 5.01
N VAL A 27 11.76 11.37 5.85
CA VAL A 27 11.29 11.54 7.24
C VAL A 27 12.38 12.11 8.14
N GLU A 28 13.63 11.64 8.02
CA GLU A 28 14.75 12.10 8.85
C GLU A 28 15.32 13.48 8.46
N ARG A 29 14.88 14.08 7.34
CA ARG A 29 15.33 15.42 6.97
C ARG A 29 14.83 16.46 7.98
N ASN A 30 15.74 17.32 8.45
CA ASN A 30 15.43 18.43 9.39
C ASN A 30 14.28 19.36 8.96
N LYS A 31 14.02 19.49 7.65
CA LYS A 31 12.85 20.16 7.10
C LYS A 31 12.18 19.23 6.09
N PRO A 32 11.25 18.38 6.52
CA PRO A 32 10.57 17.48 5.60
C PRO A 32 9.67 18.30 4.68
N GLU A 33 9.84 18.13 3.36
CA GLU A 33 8.89 18.67 2.39
C GLU A 33 7.57 17.91 2.51
N ILE A 34 6.53 18.57 3.00
CA ILE A 34 5.21 17.97 3.23
C ILE A 34 4.68 17.29 1.96
N GLN A 35 4.96 17.86 0.78
CA GLN A 35 4.57 17.29 -0.51
C GLN A 35 5.26 15.94 -0.80
N GLN A 36 6.55 15.80 -0.47
CA GLN A 36 7.28 14.54 -0.64
C GLN A 36 6.81 13.49 0.36
N LEU A 37 6.54 13.90 1.60
CA LEU A 37 5.99 13.01 2.63
C LEU A 37 4.62 12.48 2.21
N GLN A 38 3.73 13.36 1.75
CA GLN A 38 2.41 12.96 1.23
C GLN A 38 2.53 12.01 0.05
N PHE A 39 3.47 12.24 -0.87
CA PHE A 39 3.73 11.34 -1.99
C PHE A 39 4.11 9.93 -1.52
N TRP A 40 5.04 9.81 -0.57
CA TRP A 40 5.44 8.51 -0.03
C TRP A 40 4.31 7.82 0.72
N CYS A 41 3.51 8.55 1.50
CA CYS A 41 2.32 7.98 2.16
C CYS A 41 1.29 7.46 1.13
N GLN A 42 1.01 8.23 0.09
CA GLN A 42 0.11 7.80 -0.99
C GLN A 42 0.64 6.55 -1.71
N TYR A 43 1.95 6.50 -1.98
CA TYR A 43 2.60 5.35 -2.58
C TYR A 43 2.40 4.09 -1.73
N TRP A 44 2.72 4.16 -0.43
CA TRP A 44 2.58 3.01 0.48
C TRP A 44 1.14 2.52 0.64
N ILE A 45 0.17 3.44 0.66
CA ILE A 45 -1.26 3.09 0.67
C ILE A 45 -1.63 2.31 -0.60
N LEU A 46 -1.20 2.77 -1.77
CA LEU A 46 -1.44 2.07 -3.03
C LEU A 46 -0.74 0.71 -3.07
N VAL A 47 0.51 0.62 -2.62
CA VAL A 47 1.25 -0.66 -2.51
C VAL A 47 0.50 -1.66 -1.61
N ALA A 48 0.01 -1.21 -0.45
CA ALA A 48 -0.76 -2.06 0.45
C ALA A 48 -2.07 -2.54 -0.19
N ALA A 49 -2.82 -1.64 -0.82
CA ALA A 49 -4.05 -2.00 -1.52
C ALA A 49 -3.81 -2.99 -2.67
N LEU A 50 -2.77 -2.76 -3.47
CA LEU A 50 -2.37 -3.67 -4.54
C LEU A 50 -1.97 -5.03 -3.97
N THR A 51 -1.23 -5.08 -2.87
CA THR A 51 -0.85 -6.34 -2.23
C THR A 51 -2.09 -7.13 -1.78
N VAL A 52 -3.12 -6.47 -1.26
CA VAL A 52 -4.40 -7.12 -0.91
C VAL A 52 -5.12 -7.60 -2.18
N LEU A 53 -5.22 -6.77 -3.21
CA LEU A 53 -5.79 -7.16 -4.50
C LEU A 53 -5.03 -8.32 -5.13
N GLU A 54 -3.71 -8.38 -4.97
CA GLU A 54 -2.87 -9.47 -5.47
C GLU A 54 -3.17 -10.78 -4.77
N ARG A 55 -3.44 -10.78 -3.45
CA ARG A 55 -3.85 -12.02 -2.76
C ARG A 55 -5.17 -12.58 -3.29
N VAL A 56 -6.08 -11.70 -3.72
CA VAL A 56 -7.35 -12.08 -4.36
C VAL A 56 -7.14 -12.43 -5.84
N GLY A 57 -6.31 -11.66 -6.54
CA GLY A 57 -6.02 -11.78 -7.96
C GLY A 57 -5.15 -12.98 -8.29
N ASP A 58 -4.25 -13.40 -7.41
CA ASP A 58 -3.46 -14.63 -7.57
C ASP A 58 -4.37 -15.87 -7.60
N ALA A 59 -5.57 -15.83 -7.01
CA ALA A 59 -6.55 -16.91 -7.15
C ALA A 59 -7.22 -16.93 -8.53
N LEU A 60 -7.30 -15.78 -9.21
CA LEU A 60 -8.02 -15.59 -10.48
C LEU A 60 -7.09 -15.54 -11.71
N VAL A 61 -5.82 -15.14 -11.54
CA VAL A 61 -4.87 -14.76 -12.59
C VAL A 61 -3.73 -15.78 -12.74
N LEU A 62 -3.90 -17.00 -12.22
CA LEU A 62 -2.95 -18.12 -12.39
C LEU A 62 -2.66 -18.48 -13.86
N TRP A 63 -3.51 -18.05 -14.79
CA TRP A 63 -3.44 -18.40 -16.21
C TRP A 63 -2.59 -17.45 -17.08
N LEU A 64 -2.14 -16.29 -16.56
CA LEU A 64 -1.56 -15.22 -17.40
C LEU A 64 -0.02 -15.07 -17.22
N PRO A 65 0.79 -15.51 -18.19
CA PRO A 65 2.25 -15.68 -18.02
C PRO A 65 3.07 -14.39 -17.96
N LEU A 66 2.51 -13.21 -18.30
CA LEU A 66 3.19 -11.91 -18.25
C LEU A 66 2.82 -11.04 -17.03
N TYR A 67 1.95 -11.52 -16.14
CA TYR A 67 1.38 -10.71 -15.06
C TYR A 67 2.44 -10.18 -14.07
N SER A 68 3.49 -10.96 -13.80
CA SER A 68 4.56 -10.58 -12.86
C SER A 68 5.44 -9.43 -13.36
N GLU A 69 5.68 -9.34 -14.67
CA GLU A 69 6.47 -8.25 -15.27
C GLU A 69 5.67 -6.96 -15.37
N ALA A 70 4.39 -7.07 -15.76
CA ALA A 70 3.46 -5.94 -15.76
C ALA A 70 3.29 -5.35 -14.35
N LYS A 71 3.24 -6.21 -13.32
CA LYS A 71 3.22 -5.81 -11.91
C LYS A 71 4.45 -4.98 -11.54
N LEU A 72 5.65 -5.45 -11.87
CA LEU A 72 6.89 -4.70 -11.61
C LEU A 72 6.87 -3.35 -12.33
N ALA A 73 6.46 -3.31 -13.60
CA ALA A 73 6.34 -2.08 -14.35
C ALA A 73 5.35 -1.10 -13.70
N PHE A 74 4.25 -1.60 -13.14
CA PHE A 74 3.26 -0.80 -12.43
C PHE A 74 3.81 -0.24 -11.10
N PHE A 75 4.54 -1.03 -10.31
CA PHE A 75 5.22 -0.53 -9.11
C PHE A 75 6.23 0.56 -9.45
N VAL A 76 7.06 0.34 -10.49
CA VAL A 76 8.02 1.33 -10.97
C VAL A 76 7.33 2.61 -11.42
N TYR A 77 6.25 2.48 -12.18
CA TYR A 77 5.43 3.62 -12.61
C TYR A 77 4.88 4.42 -11.42
N LEU A 78 4.43 3.76 -10.36
CA LEU A 78 3.87 4.42 -9.18
C LEU A 78 4.90 5.28 -8.45
N TRP A 79 6.08 4.74 -8.13
CA TRP A 79 7.10 5.53 -7.40
C TRP A 79 7.88 6.49 -8.29
N PHE A 80 7.84 6.34 -9.62
CA PHE A 80 8.62 7.18 -10.52
C PHE A 80 8.22 8.67 -10.42
N PRO A 81 9.07 9.52 -9.81
CA PRO A 81 8.67 10.86 -9.34
C PRO A 81 8.30 11.81 -10.48
N LYS A 82 8.78 11.55 -11.71
CA LYS A 82 8.48 12.40 -12.87
C LYS A 82 7.10 12.18 -13.48
N THR A 83 6.47 11.02 -13.24
CA THR A 83 5.16 10.71 -13.85
C THR A 83 3.96 11.13 -13.00
N LYS A 84 4.18 11.54 -11.73
CA LYS A 84 3.10 11.84 -10.76
C LYS A 84 2.02 10.72 -10.70
N GLY A 85 2.39 9.48 -11.07
CA GLY A 85 1.46 8.36 -11.21
C GLY A 85 0.74 8.03 -9.91
N THR A 86 1.47 8.02 -8.79
CA THR A 86 0.89 7.86 -7.45
C THR A 86 -0.20 8.90 -7.15
N THR A 87 0.06 10.19 -7.42
CA THR A 87 -0.90 11.26 -7.14
C THR A 87 -2.15 11.16 -8.03
N TYR A 88 -1.99 10.73 -9.28
CA TYR A 88 -3.12 10.52 -10.20
C TYR A 88 -3.99 9.35 -9.74
N VAL A 89 -3.39 8.16 -9.53
CA VAL A 89 -4.11 6.96 -9.11
C VAL A 89 -4.78 7.18 -7.75
N TYR A 90 -4.08 7.83 -6.82
CA TYR A 90 -4.62 8.14 -5.50
C TYR A 90 -5.84 9.08 -5.58
N ASN A 91 -5.75 10.18 -6.31
CA ASN A 91 -6.87 11.15 -6.37
C ASN A 91 -8.06 10.65 -7.21
N VAL A 92 -7.80 9.88 -8.28
CA VAL A 92 -8.85 9.45 -9.22
C VAL A 92 -9.57 8.19 -8.75
N PHE A 93 -8.84 7.22 -8.21
CA PHE A 93 -9.42 5.93 -7.81
C PHE A 93 -9.54 5.80 -6.29
N PHE A 94 -8.46 6.08 -5.56
CA PHE A 94 -8.40 5.72 -4.15
C PHE A 94 -9.23 6.66 -3.26
N LYS A 95 -9.08 7.98 -3.46
CA LYS A 95 -9.78 9.02 -2.71
C LYS A 95 -11.30 8.92 -2.77
N PRO A 96 -11.96 8.79 -3.94
CA PRO A 96 -13.42 8.65 -3.98
C PRO A 96 -13.88 7.29 -3.42
N TYR A 97 -13.09 6.22 -3.56
CA TYR A 97 -13.44 4.91 -3.04
C TYR A 97 -13.40 4.88 -1.50
N VAL A 98 -12.33 5.40 -0.91
CA VAL A 98 -12.16 5.45 0.55
C VAL A 98 -13.11 6.45 1.17
N SER A 99 -13.22 7.67 0.64
CA SER A 99 -14.12 8.70 1.21
C SER A 99 -15.59 8.26 1.25
N LYS A 100 -16.01 7.41 0.29
CA LYS A 100 -17.36 6.83 0.30
C LYS A 100 -17.58 5.80 1.41
N HIS A 101 -16.54 5.08 1.83
CA HIS A 101 -16.62 4.01 2.82
C HIS A 101 -16.03 4.40 4.19
N GLU A 102 -15.41 5.58 4.31
CA GLU A 102 -14.73 6.08 5.50
C GLU A 102 -15.66 6.08 6.72
N ASN A 103 -16.88 6.60 6.57
CA ASN A 103 -17.87 6.65 7.67
C ASN A 103 -18.27 5.25 8.17
N ASP A 104 -18.40 4.29 7.26
CA ASP A 104 -18.76 2.92 7.62
C ASP A 104 -17.58 2.18 8.26
N ILE A 105 -16.36 2.40 7.76
CA ILE A 105 -15.13 1.83 8.32
C ILE A 105 -14.90 2.38 9.74
N ASP A 106 -15.02 3.68 9.95
CA ASP A 106 -14.84 4.30 11.26
C ASP A 106 -15.87 3.81 12.28
N ARG A 107 -17.15 3.68 11.87
CA ARG A 107 -18.18 3.11 12.73
C ARG A 107 -17.85 1.69 13.15
N ASN A 108 -17.49 0.83 12.18
CA ASN A 108 -17.15 -0.57 12.47
C ASN A 108 -15.89 -0.68 13.35
N LEU A 109 -14.90 0.19 13.14
CA LEU A 109 -13.68 0.21 13.94
C LEU A 109 -13.96 0.64 15.38
N MET A 110 -14.84 1.63 15.59
CA MET A 110 -15.29 2.01 16.94
C MET A 110 -16.03 0.86 17.62
N GLU A 111 -16.92 0.15 16.93
CA GLU A 111 -17.61 -1.01 17.50
C GLU A 111 -16.64 -2.12 17.91
N ILE A 112 -15.64 -2.41 17.08
CA ILE A 112 -14.61 -3.41 17.41
C ILE A 112 -13.78 -2.97 18.62
N LYS A 113 -13.39 -1.69 18.69
CA LYS A 113 -12.62 -1.15 19.82
C LYS A 113 -13.39 -1.23 21.13
N THR A 114 -14.67 -0.89 21.11
CA THR A 114 -15.54 -1.00 22.30
C THR A 114 -15.67 -2.45 22.73
N ARG A 115 -15.96 -3.37 21.82
CA ARG A 115 -16.03 -4.82 22.11
C ARG A 115 -14.71 -5.39 22.63
N ALA A 116 -13.58 -4.94 22.10
CA ALA A 116 -12.25 -5.36 22.56
C ALA A 116 -11.95 -4.82 23.96
N GLY A 117 -12.36 -3.58 24.26
CA GLY A 117 -12.26 -2.99 25.60
C GLY A 117 -13.10 -3.75 26.63
N ASP A 118 -14.34 -4.09 26.29
CA ASP A 118 -15.23 -4.86 27.15
C ASP A 118 -14.68 -6.27 27.42
N MET A 119 -14.17 -6.95 26.40
CA MET A 119 -13.49 -8.24 26.54
C MET A 119 -12.25 -8.13 27.43
N ALA A 120 -11.41 -7.11 27.23
CA ALA A 120 -10.20 -6.92 28.05
C ALA A 120 -10.54 -6.66 29.52
N MET A 121 -11.62 -5.92 29.80
CA MET A 121 -12.11 -5.69 31.17
C MET A 121 -12.62 -6.97 31.83
N ILE A 122 -13.34 -7.83 31.08
CA ILE A 122 -13.80 -9.14 31.58
C ILE A 122 -12.60 -10.04 31.93
N TYR A 123 -11.56 -10.05 31.10
CA TYR A 123 -10.33 -10.81 31.38
C TYR A 123 -9.52 -10.26 32.56
N LEU A 124 -9.55 -8.94 32.81
CA LEU A 124 -8.86 -8.32 33.95
C LEU A 124 -9.61 -8.50 35.28
N GLN A 125 -10.90 -8.82 35.25
CA GLN A 125 -11.72 -9.10 36.44
C GLN A 125 -11.76 -10.59 36.85
N THR A 126 -11.25 -11.50 36.00
CA THR A 126 -11.15 -12.94 36.30
C THR A 126 -9.79 -13.27 36.90
#